data_AF-A0A4R1HIQ0-F1
#
_entry.id   AF-A0A4R1HIQ0-F1
#
_cell.length_a   1.000
_cell.length_b   1.000
_cell.length_c   1.000
_cell.angle_alpha   90.00
_cell.angle_beta   90.00
_cell.angle_gamma   90.00
#
_symmetry.space_group_name_H-M   'P 1'
#
loop_
_entity.id
_entity.type
_entity.pdbx_description
1 polymer ?
#
loop_
_entity_poly.entity_id
_entity_poly.type
_entity_poly.pdbx_seq_one_letter_code
_entity_poly.pdbx_strand_id
1 'polypeptide(L)'
;MSAAPLDDGAMPAVHFRRSSFCAAGSCVEVAALPGDEIALRDSKDDNSPLLRFTPEEWDAFVAGVLDGQFSRDALRTHSEA
;
A
#
# COMPACT_ATOMS: atom_id res chain seq x y z
N MET A 1 -22.56 16.84 38.33
CA MET A 1 -22.55 16.91 36.87
C MET A 1 -21.12 16.66 36.42
N SER A 2 -20.79 15.40 36.11
CA SER A 2 -19.44 15.00 35.71
C SER A 2 -19.42 14.93 34.19
N ALA A 3 -18.60 15.75 33.55
CA ALA A 3 -18.38 15.67 32.12
C ALA A 3 -17.60 14.37 31.86
N ALA A 4 -18.20 13.44 31.09
CA ALA A 4 -17.46 12.33 30.52
C ALA A 4 -16.39 12.88 29.57
N PRO A 5 -15.18 12.32 29.54
CA PRO A 5 -14.21 12.68 28.51
C PRO A 5 -14.80 12.30 27.15
N LEU A 6 -14.74 13.23 26.20
CA LEU A 6 -15.07 12.96 24.81
C LEU A 6 -14.09 11.89 24.33
N ASP A 7 -14.61 10.76 23.84
CA ASP A 7 -13.80 9.77 23.15
C ASP A 7 -13.22 10.45 21.91
N ASP A 8 -11.92 10.76 21.93
CA ASP A 8 -11.17 11.44 20.87
C ASP A 8 -11.05 10.54 19.64
N GLY A 9 -12.18 10.18 19.01
CA GLY A 9 -12.31 9.63 17.66
C GLY A 9 -11.12 8.81 17.18
N ALA A 10 -10.65 7.86 17.98
CA ALA A 10 -9.37 7.20 17.77
C ALA A 10 -9.52 6.30 16.54
N MET A 11 -9.14 6.83 15.39
CA MET A 11 -9.09 6.06 14.15
C MET A 11 -8.29 4.79 14.42
N PRO A 12 -8.81 3.61 14.04
CA PRO A 12 -8.09 2.37 14.28
C PRO A 12 -6.69 2.46 13.69
N ALA A 13 -5.69 2.06 14.48
CA ALA A 13 -4.30 2.09 14.04
C ALA A 13 -4.15 1.29 12.74
N VAL A 14 -3.63 1.93 11.69
CA VAL A 14 -3.37 1.28 10.41
C VAL A 14 -2.22 0.30 10.59
N HIS A 15 -2.45 -0.98 10.30
CA HIS A 15 -1.45 -2.02 10.43
C HIS A 15 -0.81 -2.35 9.08
N PHE A 16 0.45 -1.97 8.91
CA PHE A 16 1.23 -2.29 7.73
C PHE A 16 1.77 -3.72 7.76
N ARG A 17 1.48 -4.48 6.71
CA ARG A 17 2.07 -5.79 6.45
C ARG A 17 3.30 -5.64 5.57
N ARG A 18 4.45 -6.05 6.09
CA ARG A 18 5.72 -6.09 5.36
C ARG A 18 5.82 -7.30 4.44
N SER A 19 6.42 -7.12 3.26
CA SER A 19 6.72 -8.20 2.33
C SER A 19 7.64 -9.27 2.95
N SER A 20 7.34 -10.54 2.72
CA SER A 20 8.18 -11.68 3.14
C SER A 20 9.49 -11.81 2.35
N PHE A 21 9.61 -11.12 1.21
CA PHE A 21 10.82 -11.08 0.39
C PHE A 21 11.77 -9.93 0.79
N CYS A 22 11.46 -9.23 1.89
CA CYS A 22 12.29 -8.19 2.47
C CYS A 22 13.62 -8.75 3.02
N ALA A 23 14.76 -8.30 2.50
CA ALA A 23 16.08 -8.76 2.96
C ALA A 23 17.11 -7.64 3.24
N ALA A 24 16.88 -6.40 2.78
CA ALA A 24 17.91 -5.35 2.78
C ALA A 24 17.39 -3.95 3.16
N GLY A 25 16.42 -3.88 4.08
CA GLY A 25 15.91 -2.60 4.63
C GLY A 25 15.14 -1.71 3.65
N SER A 26 14.89 -2.19 2.43
CA SER A 26 14.16 -1.52 1.35
C SER A 26 12.92 -2.34 1.02
N CYS A 27 11.92 -2.31 1.89
CA CYS A 27 10.85 -3.29 1.87
C CYS A 27 9.52 -2.63 1.53
N VAL A 28 8.72 -3.30 0.72
CA VAL A 28 7.35 -2.86 0.46
C VAL A 28 6.47 -3.26 1.63
N GLU A 29 5.66 -2.33 2.09
CA GLU A 29 4.63 -2.54 3.10
C GLU A 29 3.27 -2.10 2.57
N VAL A 30 2.23 -2.85 2.91
CA VAL A 30 0.86 -2.62 2.44
C VAL A 30 -0.09 -2.62 3.63
N ALA A 31 -1.08 -1.72 3.64
CA ALA A 31 -2.12 -1.68 4.65
C ALA A 31 -3.49 -1.40 4.04
N ALA A 32 -4.54 -2.01 4.61
CA ALA A 32 -5.90 -1.56 4.40
C ALA A 32 -6.16 -0.31 5.25
N LEU A 33 -6.84 0.68 4.66
CA LEU A 33 -7.20 1.93 5.31
C LEU A 33 -8.71 2.00 5.57
N PRO A 34 -9.14 2.88 6.50
CA PRO A 34 -10.54 3.25 6.61
C PRO A 34 -11.07 3.77 5.26
N GLY A 35 -12.28 3.36 4.87
CA GLY A 35 -12.86 3.72 3.57
C GLY A 35 -12.50 2.78 2.42
N ASP A 36 -11.95 1.59 2.74
CA ASP A 36 -11.62 0.51 1.78
C ASP A 36 -10.47 0.85 0.81
N GLU A 37 -9.72 1.92 1.07
CA GLU A 37 -8.49 2.22 0.33
C GLU A 37 -7.34 1.29 0.76
N ILE A 38 -6.37 1.12 -0.15
CA ILE A 38 -5.14 0.37 0.12
C ILE A 38 -3.95 1.33 0.04
N ALA A 39 -3.14 1.36 1.10
CA ALA A 39 -1.88 2.10 1.14
C ALA A 39 -0.69 1.20 0.83
N LEU A 40 0.23 1.69 0.01
CA LEU A 40 1.55 1.11 -0.23
C LEU A 40 2.64 2.12 0.12
N ARG A 41 3.70 1.65 0.79
CA ARG A 41 4.89 2.46 1.10
C ARG A 41 6.18 1.66 1.03
N ASP A 42 7.30 2.37 0.90
CA ASP A 42 8.65 1.84 1.14
C ASP A 42 9.01 1.98 2.63
N SER A 43 9.58 0.92 3.22
CA SER A 43 9.84 0.82 4.66
C SER A 43 11.00 1.68 5.16
N LYS A 44 11.76 2.34 4.30
CA LYS A 44 12.95 3.12 4.71
C LYS A 44 12.58 4.39 5.46
N ASP A 45 11.41 4.94 5.18
CA ASP A 45 10.96 6.20 5.73
C ASP A 45 9.47 6.12 6.01
N ASP A 46 9.14 6.01 7.29
CA ASP A 46 7.75 5.96 7.78
C ASP A 46 6.95 7.24 7.43
N ASN A 47 7.63 8.34 7.09
CA ASN A 47 7.00 9.61 6.69
C ASN A 47 6.91 9.78 5.17
N SER A 48 7.41 8.82 4.39
CA SER A 48 7.30 8.90 2.94
C SER A 48 5.83 8.86 2.50
N PRO A 49 5.47 9.57 1.41
CA PRO A 49 4.10 9.58 0.91
C PRO A 49 3.56 8.17 0.66
N LEU A 50 2.35 7.90 1.18
CA LEU A 50 1.63 6.67 0.87
C LEU A 50 1.09 6.76 -0.55
N LEU A 51 1.36 5.75 -1.37
CA LEU A 51 0.58 5.51 -2.57
C LEU A 51 -0.75 4.91 -2.15
N ARG A 52 -1.86 5.50 -2.58
CA ARG A 52 -3.22 5.06 -2.26
C ARG A 52 -3.90 4.54 -3.50
N PHE A 53 -4.64 3.46 -3.34
CA PHE A 53 -5.39 2.79 -4.39
C PHE A 53 -6.82 2.57 -3.92
N THR A 54 -7.78 2.67 -4.84
CA THR A 54 -9.10 2.06 -4.62
C THR A 54 -8.98 0.53 -4.65
N PRO A 55 -9.99 -0.22 -4.16
CA PRO A 55 -10.02 -1.68 -4.31
C PRO A 55 -9.83 -2.13 -5.77
N GLU A 56 -10.51 -1.47 -6.71
CA GLU A 56 -10.48 -1.84 -8.12
C GLU A 56 -9.11 -1.59 -8.75
N GLU A 57 -8.46 -0.48 -8.41
CA GLU A 57 -7.10 -0.18 -8.87
C GLU A 57 -6.09 -1.19 -8.33
N TRP A 58 -6.26 -1.61 -7.06
CA TRP A 58 -5.39 -2.61 -6.45
C TRP A 58 -5.57 -3.99 -7.08
N ASP A 59 -6.81 -4.41 -7.30
CA ASP A 59 -7.12 -5.68 -7.97
C ASP A 59 -6.55 -5.71 -9.39
N ALA A 60 -6.69 -4.61 -10.14
CA ALA A 60 -6.11 -4.47 -11.47
C ALA A 60 -4.58 -4.54 -11.43
N PHE A 61 -3.95 -3.86 -10.47
CA PHE A 61 -2.50 -3.91 -10.28
C PHE A 61 -2.01 -5.35 -9.99
N VAL A 62 -2.67 -6.05 -9.05
CA VAL A 62 -2.33 -7.44 -8.71
C VAL A 62 -2.50 -8.36 -9.91
N ALA A 63 -3.60 -8.22 -10.66
CA ALA A 63 -3.83 -8.99 -11.88
C ALA A 63 -2.70 -8.78 -12.91
N GLY A 64 -2.30 -7.52 -13.15
CA GLY A 64 -1.19 -7.21 -14.06
C GLY A 64 0.16 -7.76 -13.59
N VAL A 65 0.43 -7.75 -12.28
CA VAL A 65 1.65 -8.38 -11.71
C VAL A 65 1.64 -9.89 -11.94
N LEU A 66 0.51 -10.57 -11.70
CA LEU A 66 0.38 -12.02 -11.89
C LEU A 66 0.47 -12.43 -13.37
N ASP A 67 -0.04 -11.60 -14.27
CA ASP A 67 0.06 -11.77 -15.72
C ASP A 67 1.47 -11.45 -16.28
N GLY A 68 2.36 -10.89 -15.44
CA GLY A 68 3.73 -10.58 -15.83
C GLY A 68 3.90 -9.29 -16.64
N GLN A 69 2.88 -8.43 -16.68
CA GLN A 69 2.86 -7.16 -17.43
C GLN A 69 3.97 -6.20 -16.99
N PHE A 70 4.41 -6.32 -15.74
CA PHE A 70 5.47 -5.49 -15.17
C PHE A 70 6.83 -6.20 -15.14
N SER A 71 6.98 -7.32 -15.85
CA SER A 71 8.28 -7.95 -16.03
C SER A 71 9.23 -7.02 -16.80
N ARG A 72 10.54 -7.11 -16.54
CA ARG A 72 11.55 -6.26 -17.21
C ARG A 72 11.50 -6.38 -18.73
N ASP A 73 11.11 -7.53 -19.25
CA ASP A 73 10.96 -7.76 -20.68
C ASP A 73 9.71 -7.04 -21.22
N ALA A 74 8.55 -7.26 -20.60
CA ALA A 74 7.30 -6.59 -20.97
C ALA A 74 7.43 -5.07 -20.97
N LEU A 75 8.03 -4.48 -19.92
CA LEU A 75 8.22 -3.03 -19.81
C LEU A 75 9.11 -2.44 -20.92
N ARG A 76 10.05 -3.23 -21.48
CA ARG A 76 10.90 -2.75 -22.59
C ARG A 76 10.15 -2.78 -23.91
N THR A 77 9.33 -3.79 -24.12
CA THR A 77 8.54 -3.94 -25.35
C THR A 77 7.45 -2.85 -25.46
N HIS A 78 6.89 -2.38 -24.34
CA HIS A 78 5.94 -1.27 -24.32
C HIS A 78 6.59 0.13 -24.48
N SER A 79 7.92 0.23 -24.59
CA SER A 79 8.64 1.50 -24.75
C SER A 79 8.74 1.99 -26.20
N GLU A 80 8.30 1.20 -27.19
CA GLU A 80 8.38 1.54 -28.63
C GLU A 80 7.02 1.91 -29.26
N ALA A 81 6.03 2.32 -28.45
CA ALA A 81 4.75 2.86 -28.92
C ALA A 81 4.73 4.40 -28.85
#